data_AF-A0A520DW32-F1
#
_entry.id   AF-A0A520DW32-F1
#
_cell.length_a   1.000
_cell.length_b   1.000
_cell.length_c   1.000
_cell.angle_alpha   90.00
_cell.angle_beta   90.00
_cell.angle_gamma   90.00
#
_symmetry.space_group_name_H-M   'P 1'
#
loop_
_entity.id
_entity.type
_entity.pdbx_description
1 polymer ?
#
loop_
_entity_poly.entity_id
_entity_poly.type
_entity_poly.pdbx_seq_one_letter_code
_entity_poly.pdbx_strand_id
1 'polypeptide(L)' 'QLDQAEIEAIVAKIIAETGATSIKEMGKIMGIANKELAGKADGKLIGEIVKAKLG' A
#
# COMPACT_ATOMS: atom_id res chain seq x y z
N GLN A 1 -8.67 -11.03 8.33
CA GLN A 1 -7.89 -10.80 7.12
C GLN A 1 -8.78 -10.00 6.18
N LEU A 2 -8.29 -8.88 5.66
CA LEU A 2 -9.06 -8.07 4.71
C LEU A 2 -9.04 -8.74 3.34
N ASP A 3 -10.06 -8.44 2.53
CA ASP A 3 -10.04 -8.84 1.13
C ASP A 3 -9.13 -7.93 0.30
N GLN A 4 -8.87 -8.32 -0.95
CA GLN A 4 -7.98 -7.56 -1.83
C GLN A 4 -8.51 -6.15 -2.11
N ALA A 5 -9.83 -5.97 -2.26
CA ALA A 5 -10.42 -4.68 -2.60
C ALA A 5 -10.28 -3.67 -1.46
N GLU A 6 -10.46 -4.11 -0.21
CA GLU A 6 -10.23 -3.31 0.99
C GLU A 6 -8.77 -2.88 1.10
N ILE A 7 -7.83 -3.79 0.83
CA ILE A 7 -6.38 -3.50 0.86
C ILE A 7 -6.04 -2.46 -0.23
N GLU A 8 -6.57 -2.63 -1.44
CA GLU A 8 -6.35 -1.69 -2.54
C GLU A 8 -6.88 -0.28 -2.23
N ALA A 9 -8.04 -0.18 -1.58
CA ALA A 9 -8.63 1.10 -1.18
C ALA A 9 -7.75 1.81 -0.14
N ILE A 10 -7.24 1.07 0.86
CA ILE A 10 -6.34 1.61 1.89
C ILE A 10 -5.02 2.08 1.25
N VAL A 11 -4.42 1.27 0.38
CA VAL A 11 -3.19 1.65 -0.33
C VAL A 11 -3.41 2.89 -1.21
N ALA A 12 -4.51 2.96 -1.95
CA ALA A 12 -4.85 4.13 -2.77
C ALA A 12 -4.99 5.40 -1.93
N LYS A 13 -5.63 5.29 -0.75
CA LYS A 13 -5.75 6.39 0.20
C LYS A 13 -4.38 6.85 0.71
N ILE A 14 -3.50 5.92 1.11
CA ILE A 14 -2.15 6.24 1.57
C ILE A 14 -1.37 6.97 0.46
N ILE A 15 -1.45 6.51 -0.78
CA ILE A 15 -0.79 7.15 -1.93
C ILE A 15 -1.31 8.57 -2.13
N ALA A 16 -2.64 8.77 -2.07
CA ALA A 16 -3.25 10.09 -2.21
C ALA A 16 -2.84 11.05 -1.07
N GLU A 17 -2.84 10.59 0.18
CA GLU A 17 -2.47 11.39 1.36
C GLU A 17 -0.98 11.76 1.38
N THR A 18 -0.13 10.88 0.88
CA THR A 18 1.31 11.12 0.82
C THR A 18 1.75 11.89 -0.41
N GLY A 19 0.87 12.04 -1.41
CA GLY A 19 1.16 12.64 -2.70
C GLY A 19 2.13 11.81 -3.53
N ALA A 20 2.23 10.50 -3.28
CA ALA A 20 3.22 9.68 -3.94
C ALA A 20 2.86 9.43 -5.40
N THR A 21 3.80 9.66 -6.31
CA THR A 21 3.55 9.52 -7.75
C THR A 21 4.54 8.64 -8.47
N SER A 22 5.49 8.03 -7.76
CA SER A 22 6.49 7.16 -8.39
C SER A 22 6.99 6.05 -7.47
N ILE A 23 7.52 4.98 -8.08
CA ILE A 23 8.21 3.88 -7.38
C ILE A 23 9.34 4.36 -6.45
N LYS A 24 9.92 5.56 -6.65
CA LYS A 24 10.94 6.10 -5.72
C LYS A 24 10.41 6.25 -4.30
N GLU A 25 9.10 6.43 -4.15
CA GLU A 25 8.42 6.59 -2.86
C GLU A 25 7.92 5.26 -2.29
N MET A 26 8.14 4.15 -3.00
CA MET A 26 7.73 2.80 -2.60
C MET A 26 8.12 2.48 -1.15
N GLY A 27 9.34 2.78 -0.74
CA GLY A 27 9.80 2.51 0.63
C GLY A 27 8.96 3.22 1.71
N LYS A 28 8.58 4.48 1.44
CA LYS A 28 7.72 5.28 2.33
C LYS A 28 6.31 4.69 2.37
N ILE A 29 5.71 4.41 1.21
CA ILE A 29 4.35 3.86 1.12
C ILE A 29 4.26 2.48 1.74
N MET A 30 5.24 1.62 1.48
CA MET A 30 5.35 0.30 2.11
C MET A 30 5.45 0.38 3.62
N GLY A 31 6.22 1.34 4.17
CA GLY A 31 6.32 1.54 5.61
C GLY A 31 4.99 1.91 6.26
N ILE A 32 4.24 2.83 5.64
CA ILE A 32 2.92 3.27 6.13
C ILE A 32 1.89 2.13 5.98
N ALA A 33 1.81 1.53 4.80
CA ALA A 33 0.85 0.46 4.49
C ALA A 33 1.07 -0.76 5.38
N ASN A 34 2.31 -1.23 5.57
CA ASN A 34 2.60 -2.34 6.47
C ASN A 34 2.22 -2.05 7.92
N LYS A 35 2.36 -0.80 8.37
CA LYS A 35 1.95 -0.39 9.72
C LYS A 35 0.42 -0.38 9.87
N GLU A 36 -0.29 0.15 8.89
CA GLU A 36 -1.76 0.29 8.92
C GLU A 36 -2.48 -1.05 8.72
N LEU A 37 -1.87 -1.94 7.93
CA LEU A 37 -2.38 -3.26 7.57
C LEU A 37 -1.73 -4.41 8.36
N ALA A 38 -0.93 -4.11 9.38
CA ALA A 38 -0.29 -5.10 10.23
C ALA A 38 -1.33 -6.08 10.82
N GLY A 39 -1.15 -7.39 10.58
CA GLY A 39 -2.08 -8.43 11.02
C GLY A 39 -3.42 -8.47 10.26
N LYS A 40 -3.64 -7.57 9.29
CA LYS A 40 -4.85 -7.51 8.46
C LYS A 40 -4.61 -8.04 7.04
N ALA A 41 -3.40 -7.87 6.51
CA ALA A 41 -2.98 -8.34 5.19
C ALA A 41 -1.54 -8.85 5.20
N ASP A 42 -1.19 -9.65 4.19
CA ASP A 42 0.17 -10.14 3.98
C ASP A 42 1.06 -9.06 3.34
N GLY A 43 2.28 -8.89 3.86
CA GLY A 43 3.22 -7.87 3.38
C GLY A 43 3.60 -8.01 1.91
N LYS A 44 3.58 -9.24 1.37
CA LYS A 44 3.81 -9.50 -0.05
C LYS A 44 2.67 -8.96 -0.91
N LEU A 45 1.42 -9.22 -0.52
CA LEU A 45 0.23 -8.71 -1.21
C LEU A 45 0.19 -7.18 -1.20
N ILE A 46 0.51 -6.56 -0.06
CA ILE A 46 0.65 -5.11 0.06
C ILE A 46 1.68 -4.59 -0.95
N GLY A 47 2.86 -5.23 -1.02
CA GLY A 47 3.92 -4.85 -1.95
C GLY A 47 3.52 -4.94 -3.42
N GLU A 48 2.80 -5.98 -3.80
CA GLU A 48 2.28 -6.15 -5.16
C GLU A 48 1.30 -5.02 -5.53
N ILE A 49 0.37 -4.69 -4.62
CA ILE A 49 -0.61 -3.63 -4.83
C ILE A 49 0.04 -2.25 -4.90
N VAL A 50 0.94 -1.92 -3.97
CA VAL A 50 1.64 -0.63 -3.97
C VAL A 50 2.46 -0.47 -5.25
N LYS A 51 3.14 -1.54 -5.70
CA LYS A 51 3.87 -1.55 -6.98
C LYS A 51 2.96 -1.34 -8.17
N ALA A 52 1.80 -1.98 -8.20
CA ALA A 52 0.83 -1.80 -9.28
C ALA A 52 0.25 -0.38 -9.35
N LYS A 53 0.17 0.36 -8.22
CA LYS A 53 -0.37 1.72 -8.20
C LYS A 53 0.68 2.83 -8.40
N LEU A 54 1.95 2.58 -8.14
CA LEU A 54 3.05 3.55 -8.31
C LEU A 54 3.91 3.34 -9.57
N GLY A 55 3.74 2.19 -10.23
CA GLY A 55 4.52 1.75 -11.38
C GLY A 55 3.89 2.05 -12.73
#